data_AF-A0A4Z1IN97-F1
#
_entry.id   AF-A0A4Z1IN97-F1
#
_cell.length_a   1.000
_cell.length_b   1.000
_cell.length_c   1.000
_cell.angle_alpha   90.00
_cell.angle_beta   90.00
_cell.angle_gamma   90.00
#
_symmetry.space_group_name_H-M   'P 1'
#
loop_
_entity.id
_entity.type
_entity.pdbx_description
1 polymer ?
#
loop_
_entity_poly.entity_id
_entity_poly.type
_entity_poly.pdbx_seq_one_letter_code
_entity_poly.pdbx_strand_id
1 'polypeptide(L)'
;MVMPRTAPAYLDIYKEISDVLDTVDPIIVAVDPVFGHGVDAVRAQGRNHVIISPNTLKDSFAKNQPWGAVLWKYPVLSSAFPYPVPWHLIPSNIYRNLRLAYSVILAPTTSAKRTYLKENGIANPLDFFTVYHKDYPWISQSSQEIEYPLDIIPENVVQCGPIFLSTTTAAKQDPELSE
;
A
#
# COMPACT_ATOMS: atom_id res chain seq x y z
N MET A 1 11.87 6.49 -4.16
CA MET A 1 10.50 6.87 -3.75
C MET A 1 9.82 5.82 -2.88
N VAL A 2 10.18 4.53 -2.98
CA VAL A 2 9.40 3.46 -2.35
C VAL A 2 9.71 3.23 -0.86
N MET A 3 10.92 3.53 -0.38
CA MET A 3 11.20 3.71 1.05
C MET A 3 12.37 4.67 1.25
N PRO A 4 12.16 5.83 1.89
CA PRO A 4 13.17 6.88 1.98
C PRO A 4 14.32 6.52 2.94
N ARG A 5 14.09 5.62 3.90
CA ARG A 5 15.06 5.25 4.95
C ARG A 5 16.25 4.43 4.40
N THR A 6 17.39 4.53 5.06
CA THR A 6 18.59 3.71 4.76
C THR A 6 18.35 2.25 5.15
N ALA A 7 19.16 1.31 4.62
CA ALA A 7 19.01 -0.11 4.95
C ALA A 7 19.21 -0.42 6.45
N PRO A 8 20.19 0.17 7.15
CA PRO A 8 20.33 -0.03 8.60
C PRO A 8 19.14 0.52 9.38
N ALA A 9 18.69 1.74 9.07
CA ALA A 9 17.52 2.32 9.72
C ALA A 9 16.24 1.51 9.50
N TYR A 10 16.13 0.81 8.36
CA TYR A 10 15.03 -0.12 8.13
C TYR A 10 15.11 -1.34 9.07
N LEU A 11 16.31 -1.90 9.24
CA LEU A 11 16.54 -3.05 10.11
C LEU A 11 16.31 -2.70 11.58
N ASP A 12 16.69 -1.51 12.02
CA ASP A 12 16.47 -1.06 13.39
C ASP A 12 14.97 -0.96 13.70
N ILE A 13 14.19 -0.34 12.81
CA ILE A 13 12.73 -0.25 12.97
C ILE A 13 12.07 -1.64 12.92
N TYR A 14 12.54 -2.52 12.01
CA TYR A 14 12.06 -3.90 11.94
C TYR A 14 12.27 -4.64 13.28
N LYS A 15 13.42 -4.46 13.93
CA LYS A 15 13.72 -5.06 15.24
C LYS A 15 12.84 -4.48 16.33
N GLU A 16 12.72 -3.15 16.40
CA GLU A 16 11.84 -2.49 17.38
C GLU A 16 10.39 -2.98 17.25
N ILE A 17 9.87 -3.13 16.03
CA ILE A 17 8.52 -3.67 15.81
C ILE A 17 8.44 -5.12 16.26
N SER A 18 9.45 -5.93 15.92
CA SER A 18 9.49 -7.35 16.33
C SER A 18 9.46 -7.48 17.86
N ASP A 19 10.22 -6.64 18.57
CA ASP A 19 10.26 -6.59 20.04
C ASP A 19 8.90 -6.15 20.62
N VAL A 20 8.22 -5.19 20.00
CA VAL A 20 6.86 -4.78 20.39
C VAL A 20 5.86 -5.92 20.18
N LEU A 21 5.92 -6.62 19.04
CA LEU A 21 5.04 -7.75 18.76
C LEU A 21 5.23 -8.89 19.77
N ASP A 22 6.47 -9.15 20.19
CA ASP A 22 6.77 -10.18 21.18
C ASP A 22 6.41 -9.77 22.61
N THR A 23 6.54 -8.47 22.93
CA THR A 23 6.19 -7.94 24.26
C THR A 23 4.68 -7.84 24.46
N VAL A 24 3.95 -7.37 23.43
CA VAL A 24 2.50 -7.15 23.51
C VAL A 24 1.72 -8.44 23.25
N ASP A 25 2.27 -9.36 22.45
CA ASP A 25 1.62 -10.59 22.00
C ASP A 25 0.19 -10.37 21.44
N PRO A 26 0.03 -9.51 20.40
CA PRO A 26 -1.29 -9.16 19.90
C PRO A 26 -1.95 -10.35 19.19
N ILE A 27 -3.25 -10.55 19.44
CA ILE A 27 -4.07 -11.56 18.75
C ILE A 27 -4.19 -11.25 17.25
N ILE A 28 -4.22 -9.95 16.90
CA ILE A 28 -4.30 -9.48 15.51
C ILE A 28 -3.52 -8.19 15.34
N VAL A 29 -2.83 -8.06 14.21
CA VAL A 29 -2.09 -6.85 13.84
C VAL A 29 -2.74 -6.17 12.64
N ALA A 30 -3.09 -4.91 12.78
CA ALA A 30 -3.47 -4.07 11.64
C ALA A 30 -2.23 -3.41 11.05
N VAL A 31 -1.93 -3.64 9.77
CA VAL A 31 -0.72 -3.13 9.14
C VAL A 31 -1.03 -2.43 7.81
N ASP A 32 -0.37 -1.31 7.58
CA ASP A 32 -0.46 -0.58 6.32
C ASP A 32 0.38 -1.28 5.23
N PRO A 33 -0.13 -1.40 3.99
CA PRO A 33 0.55 -2.14 2.93
C PRO A 33 1.84 -1.49 2.42
N VAL A 34 2.01 -0.17 2.57
CA VAL A 34 3.24 0.55 2.21
C VAL A 34 4.24 0.65 3.36
N PHE A 35 3.80 0.34 4.59
CA PHE A 35 4.63 0.21 5.79
C PHE A 35 5.41 -1.12 5.83
N GLY A 36 6.28 -1.33 4.83
CA GLY A 36 6.85 -2.66 4.59
C GLY A 36 7.70 -3.26 5.71
N HIS A 37 8.29 -2.47 6.61
CA HIS A 37 9.01 -3.03 7.78
C HIS A 37 8.04 -3.68 8.78
N GLY A 38 6.83 -3.11 8.94
CA GLY A 38 5.78 -3.75 9.74
C GLY A 38 5.25 -5.00 9.05
N VAL A 39 5.02 -4.96 7.73
CA VAL A 39 4.56 -6.13 6.96
C VAL A 39 5.58 -7.27 7.04
N ASP A 40 6.87 -6.97 6.90
CA ASP A 40 7.95 -7.94 6.99
C ASP A 40 8.01 -8.57 8.39
N ALA A 41 7.95 -7.76 9.46
CA ALA A 41 8.02 -8.25 10.86
C ALA A 41 6.83 -9.16 11.19
N VAL A 42 5.62 -8.72 10.88
CA VAL A 42 4.38 -9.47 11.10
C VAL A 42 4.40 -10.81 10.37
N ARG A 43 4.86 -10.83 9.11
CA ARG A 43 4.97 -12.06 8.31
C ARG A 43 6.08 -12.97 8.79
N ALA A 44 7.24 -12.42 9.16
CA ALA A 44 8.39 -13.21 9.63
C ALA A 44 8.07 -13.97 10.92
N GLN A 45 7.28 -13.36 11.82
CA GLN A 45 6.83 -13.99 13.06
C GLN A 45 5.55 -14.84 12.90
N GLY A 46 4.97 -14.93 11.70
CA GLY A 46 3.74 -15.69 11.45
C GLY A 46 2.51 -15.15 12.19
N ARG A 47 2.47 -13.84 12.47
CA ARG A 47 1.39 -13.20 13.22
C ARG A 47 0.14 -13.04 12.35
N ASN A 48 -1.03 -13.27 12.95
CA ASN A 48 -2.31 -12.98 12.32
C ASN A 48 -2.43 -11.48 12.07
N HIS A 49 -2.80 -11.09 10.85
CA HIS A 49 -2.86 -9.69 10.47
C HIS A 49 -3.97 -9.36 9.48
N VAL A 50 -4.28 -8.07 9.44
CA VAL A 50 -5.21 -7.44 8.51
C VAL A 50 -4.46 -6.32 7.84
N ILE A 51 -4.62 -6.21 6.52
CA ILE A 51 -4.11 -5.06 5.78
C ILE A 51 -5.11 -3.93 5.87
N ILE A 52 -4.69 -2.76 6.36
CA ILE A 52 -5.48 -1.53 6.31
C ILE A 52 -4.83 -0.58 5.32
N SER A 53 -5.47 -0.40 4.16
CA SER A 53 -4.97 0.44 3.09
C SER A 53 -5.65 1.81 3.12
N PRO A 54 -4.91 2.91 3.34
CA PRO A 54 -5.39 4.27 3.17
C PRO A 54 -5.37 4.69 1.69
N ASN A 55 -5.23 3.75 0.76
CA ASN A 55 -5.23 4.02 -0.67
C ASN A 55 -6.51 3.48 -1.33
N THR A 56 -6.76 3.97 -2.54
CA THR A 56 -7.87 3.49 -3.37
C THR A 56 -7.68 2.03 -3.75
N LEU A 57 -8.77 1.31 -4.04
CA LEU A 57 -8.71 -0.05 -4.54
C LEU A 57 -7.98 -0.10 -5.89
N LYS A 58 -8.14 0.93 -6.73
CA LYS A 58 -7.43 1.01 -8.02
C LYS A 58 -5.92 0.86 -7.81
N ASP A 59 -5.34 1.56 -6.83
CA ASP A 59 -3.90 1.51 -6.60
C ASP A 59 -3.41 0.13 -6.12
N SER A 60 -4.29 -0.65 -5.48
CA SER A 60 -3.96 -1.98 -4.93
C SER A 60 -4.23 -3.12 -5.92
N PHE A 61 -5.33 -3.03 -6.67
CA PHE A 61 -5.91 -4.12 -7.45
C PHE A 61 -6.06 -3.85 -8.95
N ALA A 62 -5.65 -2.67 -9.47
CA ALA A 62 -5.71 -2.42 -10.92
C ALA A 62 -4.87 -3.44 -11.72
N LYS A 63 -3.75 -3.92 -11.16
CA LYS A 63 -2.90 -4.95 -11.78
C LYS A 63 -3.60 -6.31 -11.94
N ASN A 64 -4.63 -6.58 -11.13
CA ASN A 64 -5.40 -7.83 -11.18
C ASN A 64 -6.51 -7.78 -12.25
N GLN A 65 -6.75 -6.60 -12.85
CA GLN A 65 -7.81 -6.43 -13.83
C GLN A 65 -7.45 -7.13 -15.15
N PRO A 66 -8.44 -7.70 -15.84
CA PRO A 66 -8.20 -8.47 -17.05
C PRO A 66 -7.63 -7.60 -18.18
N TRP A 67 -6.95 -8.24 -19.13
CA TRP A 67 -6.56 -7.67 -20.43
C TRP A 67 -5.65 -6.44 -20.30
N GLY A 68 -4.87 -6.38 -19.22
CA GLY A 68 -3.96 -5.29 -18.95
C GLY A 68 -4.66 -3.95 -18.75
N ALA A 69 -5.91 -3.95 -18.24
CA ALA A 69 -6.72 -2.75 -18.06
C ALA A 69 -6.02 -1.63 -17.26
N VAL A 70 -5.08 -1.95 -16.37
CA VAL A 70 -4.21 -0.99 -15.69
C VAL A 70 -3.47 -0.03 -16.65
N LEU A 71 -3.14 -0.48 -17.86
CA LEU A 71 -2.38 0.30 -18.83
C LEU A 71 -3.24 1.26 -19.66
N TRP A 72 -4.53 0.97 -19.86
CA TRP A 72 -5.38 1.69 -20.81
C TRP A 72 -6.75 2.14 -20.28
N LYS A 73 -7.36 1.42 -19.33
CA LYS A 73 -8.69 1.73 -18.78
C LYS A 73 -8.61 2.77 -17.67
N TYR A 74 -7.60 2.67 -16.81
CA TYR A 74 -7.46 3.53 -15.62
C TYR A 74 -6.36 4.58 -15.81
N PRO A 75 -6.58 5.82 -15.34
CA PRO A 75 -5.56 6.85 -15.39
C PRO A 75 -4.39 6.49 -14.46
N VAL A 76 -3.17 6.61 -15.01
CA VAL A 76 -1.94 6.45 -14.24
C VAL A 76 -1.88 7.46 -13.10
N LEU A 77 -1.32 7.03 -11.97
CA LEU A 77 -1.15 7.87 -10.79
C LEU A 77 -0.50 9.22 -11.14
N SER A 78 -1.06 10.30 -10.62
CA SER A 78 -0.56 11.68 -10.79
C SER A 78 -0.47 12.20 -12.23
N SER A 79 -1.27 11.68 -13.16
CA SER A 79 -1.34 12.19 -14.55
C SER A 79 -2.36 13.30 -14.80
N ALA A 80 -3.32 13.49 -13.88
CA ALA A 80 -4.51 14.32 -14.08
C ALA A 80 -5.36 13.93 -15.32
N PHE A 81 -5.22 12.69 -15.82
CA PHE A 81 -6.06 12.20 -16.91
C PHE A 81 -7.49 11.93 -16.41
N PRO A 82 -8.53 12.28 -17.19
CA PRO A 82 -9.89 11.97 -16.83
C PRO A 82 -10.16 10.46 -16.95
N TYR A 83 -11.23 10.02 -16.30
CA TYR A 83 -11.76 8.66 -16.43
C TYR A 83 -13.12 8.68 -17.15
N PRO A 84 -13.35 7.77 -18.12
CA PRO A 84 -12.39 6.82 -18.69
C PRO A 84 -11.27 7.53 -19.47
N VAL A 85 -10.12 6.87 -19.62
CA VAL A 85 -8.97 7.45 -20.34
C VAL A 85 -9.35 7.68 -21.81
N PRO A 86 -9.28 8.93 -22.33
CA PRO A 86 -9.55 9.22 -23.73
C PRO A 86 -8.59 8.47 -24.66
N TRP A 87 -9.07 8.00 -25.81
CA TRP A 87 -8.27 7.17 -26.72
C TRP A 87 -6.96 7.80 -27.16
N HIS A 88 -6.94 9.11 -27.40
CA HIS A 88 -5.73 9.84 -27.77
C HIS A 88 -4.70 9.94 -26.63
N LEU A 89 -5.11 9.72 -25.37
CA LEU A 89 -4.23 9.69 -24.20
C LEU A 89 -3.78 8.28 -23.82
N ILE A 90 -4.41 7.22 -24.36
CA ILE A 90 -4.03 5.82 -24.06
C ILE A 90 -2.52 5.58 -24.30
N PRO A 91 -1.91 5.98 -25.43
CA PRO A 91 -0.47 5.77 -25.61
C PRO A 91 0.38 6.46 -24.53
N SER A 92 -0.01 7.67 -24.12
CA SER A 92 0.67 8.40 -23.03
C SER A 92 0.48 7.70 -21.69
N ASN A 93 -0.73 7.19 -21.41
CA ASN A 93 -1.05 6.47 -20.18
C ASN A 93 -0.24 5.17 -20.06
N ILE A 94 -0.14 4.41 -21.16
CA ILE A 94 0.69 3.20 -21.24
C ILE A 94 2.15 3.55 -20.95
N TYR A 95 2.71 4.52 -21.68
CA TYR A 95 4.09 4.94 -21.50
C TYR A 95 4.39 5.34 -20.05
N ARG A 96 3.51 6.12 -19.42
CA ARG A 96 3.67 6.58 -18.04
C ARG A 96 3.58 5.44 -17.02
N ASN A 97 2.65 4.51 -17.18
CA ASN A 97 2.57 3.32 -16.34
C ASN A 97 3.86 2.48 -16.44
N LEU A 98 4.35 2.24 -17.67
CA LEU A 98 5.59 1.51 -17.89
C LEU A 98 6.80 2.24 -17.31
N ARG A 99 6.88 3.56 -17.49
CA ARG A 99 7.95 4.39 -16.92
C ARG A 99 7.93 4.37 -15.40
N LEU A 100 6.74 4.45 -14.79
CA LEU A 100 6.57 4.37 -13.33
C LEU A 100 7.03 3.01 -12.81
N ALA A 101 6.57 1.91 -13.42
CA ALA A 101 6.98 0.56 -13.05
C ALA A 101 8.50 0.38 -13.20
N TYR A 102 9.08 0.84 -14.31
CA TYR A 102 10.51 0.82 -14.57
C TYR A 102 11.28 1.58 -13.47
N SER A 103 10.85 2.79 -13.13
CA SER A 103 11.49 3.61 -12.10
C SER A 103 11.40 3.01 -10.70
N VAL A 104 10.34 2.24 -10.40
CA VAL A 104 10.19 1.54 -9.13
C VAL A 104 11.08 0.30 -9.06
N ILE A 105 11.09 -0.53 -10.11
CA ILE A 105 11.79 -1.81 -10.14
C ILE A 105 13.31 -1.63 -10.26
N LEU A 106 13.75 -0.71 -11.13
CA LEU A 106 15.17 -0.54 -11.47
C LEU A 106 15.85 0.58 -10.69
N ALA A 107 15.21 1.10 -9.64
CA ALA A 107 15.86 2.04 -8.74
C ALA A 107 17.10 1.37 -8.10
N PRO A 108 18.33 1.87 -8.34
CA PRO A 108 19.55 1.23 -7.84
C PRO A 108 19.61 1.19 -6.32
N THR A 109 18.94 2.14 -5.66
CA THR A 109 18.77 2.18 -4.20
C THR A 109 17.96 1.00 -3.66
N THR A 110 17.11 0.35 -4.48
CA THR A 110 16.29 -0.79 -4.06
C THR A 110 17.11 -2.09 -4.02
N SER A 111 18.02 -2.30 -4.97
CA SER A 111 18.79 -3.55 -5.07
C SER A 111 19.77 -3.72 -3.90
N ALA A 112 20.61 -2.71 -3.64
CA ALA A 112 21.57 -2.76 -2.53
C ALA A 112 20.88 -2.89 -1.16
N LYS A 113 19.76 -2.19 -0.96
CA LYS A 113 18.94 -2.32 0.25
C LYS A 113 18.36 -3.73 0.40
N ARG A 114 17.79 -4.28 -0.68
CA ARG A 114 17.22 -5.63 -0.68
C ARG A 114 18.27 -6.69 -0.33
N THR A 115 19.49 -6.58 -0.87
CA THR A 115 20.60 -7.48 -0.54
C THR A 115 20.97 -7.38 0.94
N TYR A 116 21.21 -6.18 1.45
CA TYR A 116 21.54 -5.96 2.87
C TYR A 116 20.47 -6.54 3.81
N LEU A 117 19.19 -6.31 3.52
CA LEU A 117 18.10 -6.81 4.36
C LEU A 117 17.98 -8.33 4.34
N LYS A 118 18.22 -8.96 3.18
CA LYS A 118 18.27 -10.42 3.06
C LYS A 118 19.42 -11.04 3.85
N GLU A 119 20.60 -10.43 3.77
CA GLU A 119 21.78 -10.85 4.56
C GLU A 119 21.53 -10.74 6.07
N ASN A 120 20.67 -9.82 6.49
CA ASN A 120 20.27 -9.62 7.88
C ASN A 120 18.98 -10.36 8.27
N GLY A 121 18.55 -11.36 7.49
CA GLY A 121 17.51 -12.31 7.88
C GLY A 121 16.08 -11.99 7.43
N ILE A 122 15.85 -10.92 6.66
CA ILE A 122 14.53 -10.62 6.11
C ILE A 122 14.36 -11.34 4.77
N ALA A 123 13.44 -12.32 4.72
CA ALA A 123 13.31 -13.21 3.55
C ALA A 123 12.88 -12.48 2.27
N ASN A 124 11.83 -11.66 2.34
CA ASN A 124 11.23 -10.97 1.18
C ASN A 124 11.13 -9.45 1.38
N PRO A 125 12.26 -8.74 1.53
CA PRO A 125 12.22 -7.32 1.85
C PRO A 125 11.68 -6.52 0.66
N LEU A 126 10.89 -5.50 0.98
CA LEU A 126 10.37 -4.53 0.01
C LEU A 126 9.46 -5.16 -1.05
N ASP A 127 8.63 -6.15 -0.67
CA ASP A 127 7.70 -6.79 -1.58
C ASP A 127 6.33 -6.09 -1.64
N PHE A 128 6.25 -5.02 -2.43
CA PHE A 128 5.02 -4.26 -2.68
C PHE A 128 4.02 -5.01 -3.57
N PHE A 129 4.48 -5.98 -4.37
CA PHE A 129 3.61 -6.64 -5.33
C PHE A 129 2.87 -7.83 -4.74
N THR A 130 3.38 -8.44 -3.66
CA THR A 130 2.77 -9.60 -2.99
C THR A 130 2.18 -9.27 -1.60
N VAL A 131 1.95 -7.99 -1.30
CA VAL A 131 1.30 -7.60 -0.02
C VAL A 131 -0.08 -8.24 0.12
N TYR A 132 -0.83 -8.37 -0.97
CA TYR A 132 -2.12 -9.04 -0.96
C TYR A 132 -1.96 -10.56 -0.78
N HIS A 133 -2.77 -11.12 0.13
CA HIS A 133 -2.91 -12.54 0.34
C HIS A 133 -4.39 -12.87 0.57
N LYS A 134 -4.87 -13.97 0.01
CA LYS A 134 -6.29 -14.36 0.07
C LYS A 134 -6.78 -14.71 1.48
N ASP A 135 -5.88 -15.17 2.34
CA ASP A 135 -6.24 -15.66 3.68
C ASP A 135 -6.30 -14.54 4.73
N TYR A 136 -5.86 -13.33 4.40
CA TYR A 136 -5.88 -12.18 5.32
C TYR A 136 -6.87 -11.13 4.83
N PRO A 137 -7.73 -10.56 5.71
CA PRO A 137 -8.64 -9.49 5.32
C PRO A 137 -7.88 -8.25 4.83
N TRP A 138 -8.45 -7.58 3.84
CA TRP A 138 -7.96 -6.31 3.31
C TRP A 138 -9.04 -5.24 3.48
N ILE A 139 -8.79 -4.25 4.33
CA ILE A 139 -9.67 -3.11 4.54
C ILE A 139 -9.13 -1.94 3.71
N SER A 140 -9.97 -1.33 2.88
CA SER A 140 -9.60 -0.18 2.06
C SER A 140 -10.58 0.97 2.28
N GLN A 141 -10.04 2.19 2.27
CA GLN A 141 -10.84 3.41 2.41
C GLN A 141 -11.80 3.70 1.22
N SER A 142 -11.80 2.86 0.20
CA SER A 142 -12.66 3.01 -0.97
C SER A 142 -14.14 2.78 -0.65
N SER A 143 -15.02 3.39 -1.46
CA SER A 143 -16.46 3.11 -1.50
C SER A 143 -16.84 2.71 -2.93
N GLN A 144 -17.81 1.80 -3.08
CA GLN A 144 -18.33 1.39 -4.39
C GLN A 144 -18.90 2.55 -5.21
N GLU A 145 -19.35 3.61 -4.55
CA GLU A 145 -20.00 4.77 -5.17
C GLU A 145 -19.01 5.76 -5.82
N ILE A 146 -17.77 5.79 -5.32
CA ILE A 146 -16.76 6.83 -5.67
C ILE A 146 -15.55 6.21 -6.39
N GLU A 147 -15.31 4.91 -6.19
CA GLU A 147 -14.17 4.21 -6.76
C GLU A 147 -14.34 3.95 -8.26
N TYR A 148 -13.21 3.76 -8.96
CA TYR A 148 -13.25 3.27 -10.33
C TYR A 148 -13.93 1.89 -10.40
N PRO A 149 -14.71 1.61 -11.47
CA PRO A 149 -15.34 0.31 -11.63
C PRO A 149 -14.28 -0.75 -11.95
N LEU A 150 -13.89 -1.49 -10.92
CA LEU A 150 -13.03 -2.65 -11.01
C LEU A 150 -13.90 -3.89 -11.28
N ASP A 151 -13.53 -4.67 -12.29
CA ASP A 151 -14.28 -5.86 -12.69
C ASP A 151 -13.99 -7.04 -11.74
N ILE A 152 -12.78 -7.06 -11.16
CA ILE A 152 -12.34 -8.11 -10.22
C ILE A 152 -11.95 -7.46 -8.90
N ILE A 153 -12.70 -7.76 -7.85
CA ILE A 153 -12.39 -7.44 -6.45
C ILE A 153 -12.39 -8.76 -5.67
N PRO A 154 -11.29 -9.14 -5.00
CA PRO A 154 -11.27 -10.36 -4.20
C PRO A 154 -12.26 -10.34 -3.02
N GLU A 155 -12.79 -11.50 -2.65
CA GLU A 155 -13.84 -11.65 -1.63
C GLU A 155 -13.41 -11.20 -0.22
N ASN A 156 -12.11 -11.31 0.09
CA ASN A 156 -11.54 -10.90 1.37
C ASN A 156 -11.27 -9.38 1.47
N VAL A 157 -11.68 -8.60 0.47
CA VAL A 157 -11.50 -7.15 0.43
C VAL A 157 -12.78 -6.45 0.89
N VAL A 158 -12.65 -5.62 1.92
CA VAL A 158 -13.72 -4.82 2.51
C VAL A 158 -13.50 -3.35 2.17
N GLN A 159 -14.45 -2.77 1.45
CA GLN A 159 -14.56 -1.35 1.16
C GLN A 159 -15.33 -0.68 2.30
N CYS A 160 -14.63 -0.07 3.26
CA CYS A 160 -15.26 0.51 4.44
C CYS A 160 -15.60 2.00 4.29
N GLY A 161 -15.29 2.60 3.13
CA GLY A 161 -15.36 4.04 2.96
C GLY A 161 -14.25 4.77 3.71
N PRO A 162 -14.29 6.10 3.76
CA PRO A 162 -13.21 6.90 4.31
C PRO A 162 -12.86 6.53 5.77
N ILE A 163 -11.57 6.31 6.03
CA ILE A 163 -11.05 5.99 7.37
C ILE A 163 -10.62 7.29 8.04
N PHE A 164 -11.43 7.76 8.98
CA PHE A 164 -11.15 8.97 9.74
C PHE A 164 -10.86 8.68 11.21
N LEU A 165 -10.00 9.50 11.81
CA LEU A 165 -9.87 9.54 13.26
C LEU A 165 -11.17 10.09 13.85
N SER A 166 -11.72 9.39 14.85
CA SER A 166 -12.88 9.89 15.60
C SER A 166 -12.45 11.04 16.49
N THR A 167 -12.36 12.24 15.92
CA THR A 167 -12.04 13.46 16.66
C THR A 167 -13.31 14.10 17.21
N THR A 168 -13.15 14.77 18.35
CA THR A 168 -14.17 15.68 18.86
C THR A 168 -14.20 16.94 17.98
N THR A 169 -15.33 17.66 17.94
CA THR A 169 -15.46 18.91 17.17
C THR A 169 -14.34 19.90 17.49
N ALA A 170 -13.88 20.66 16.50
CA ALA A 170 -12.84 21.68 16.67
C ALA A 170 -13.08 22.59 17.89
N ALA A 171 -14.29 23.13 18.04
CA ALA A 171 -14.69 23.97 19.18
C ALA A 171 -14.52 23.34 20.58
N LYS A 172 -14.46 22.01 20.66
CA LYS A 172 -14.25 21.28 21.93
C LYS A 172 -12.80 20.82 22.10
N GLN A 173 -12.05 20.64 21.01
CA GLN A 173 -10.64 20.26 21.06
C GLN A 173 -9.75 21.48 21.27
N ASP A 174 -10.10 22.60 20.63
CA ASP A 174 -9.38 23.87 20.72
C ASP A 174 -10.35 25.04 20.42
N PRO A 175 -10.95 25.65 21.46
CA PRO A 175 -11.86 26.78 21.29
C PRO A 175 -11.20 28.02 20.67
N GLU A 176 -9.90 28.23 20.88
CA GLU A 176 -9.18 29.42 20.39
C GLU A 176 -8.96 29.37 18.87
N LEU A 177 -8.86 28.16 18.28
CA LEU A 177 -8.81 27.94 16.84
C LEU A 177 -10.18 27.99 16.14
N SER A 178 -11.27 28.20 16.88
CA SER A 178 -12.64 28.19 16.34
C SER A 178 -13.24 29.57 16.06
N GLU A 179 -12.47 30.65 16.27
CA GLU A 179 -12.81 32.04 15.88
C GLU A 179 -12.34 32.40 14.45
#